data_AF-A0A1G9QPX9-F1
#
_entry.id   AF-A0A1G9QPX9-F1
#
_cell.length_a   1.000
_cell.length_b   1.000
_cell.length_c   1.000
_cell.angle_alpha   90.00
_cell.angle_beta   90.00
_cell.angle_gamma   90.00
#
_symmetry.space_group_name_H-M   'P 1'
#
loop_
_entity.id
_entity.type
_entity.pdbx_description
1 polymer ?
#
loop_
_entity_poly.entity_id
_entity_poly.type
_entity_poly.pdbx_seq_one_letter_code
_entity_poly.pdbx_strand_id
1 'polypeptide(L)'
;MIDLNSADRKKLIEVRGIGPVTAERIISYRQQNNGFTELDELKNIKGIGDATFADIRSGLDLSSDKVSETEKTEGVEIEFDPDQVGIEQPSEVHLVGDMNEWNPADKTYSLKKDSDGIWRNEFELDPGTEYKIMYDSTDWDEDKHIGFYGENLKVEKQK
;
A
#
# COMPACT_ATOMS: atom_id res chain seq x y z
N MET A 1 22.79 -12.26 5.24
CA MET A 1 23.12 -11.13 4.35
C MET A 1 22.16 -10.00 4.70
N ILE A 2 22.59 -8.76 4.56
CA ILE A 2 21.83 -7.57 4.95
C ILE A 2 21.42 -6.84 3.66
N ASP A 3 20.12 -6.62 3.48
CA ASP A 3 19.60 -5.91 2.32
C ASP A 3 19.96 -4.42 2.39
N LEU A 4 20.67 -3.95 1.37
CA LEU A 4 21.15 -2.57 1.30
C LEU A 4 20.03 -1.53 1.16
N ASN A 5 18.89 -1.90 0.57
CA ASN A 5 17.78 -0.98 0.34
C ASN A 5 16.85 -0.85 1.56
N SER A 6 16.68 -1.88 2.38
CA SER A 6 15.82 -1.84 3.58
C SER A 6 16.58 -1.69 4.91
N ALA A 7 17.89 -1.98 4.95
CA ALA A 7 18.60 -1.98 6.22
C ALA A 7 18.60 -0.60 6.91
N ASP A 8 18.39 -0.63 8.22
CA ASP A 8 18.56 0.52 9.08
C ASP A 8 20.04 0.69 9.47
N ARG A 9 20.36 1.84 10.09
CA ARG A 9 21.73 2.16 10.48
C ARG A 9 22.34 1.09 11.39
N LYS A 10 21.54 0.47 12.27
CA LYS A 10 22.03 -0.53 13.24
C LYS A 10 22.43 -1.81 12.51
N LYS A 11 21.57 -2.33 11.65
CA LYS A 11 21.82 -3.50 10.80
C LYS A 11 23.04 -3.28 9.92
N LEU A 12 23.17 -2.11 9.27
CA LEU A 12 24.33 -1.81 8.43
C LEU A 12 25.65 -1.89 9.23
N ILE A 13 25.67 -1.44 10.48
CA ILE A 13 26.87 -1.49 11.35
C ILE A 13 27.25 -2.93 11.75
N GLU A 14 26.32 -3.89 11.68
CA GLU A 14 26.63 -5.31 11.94
C GLU A 14 27.53 -5.91 10.83
N VAL A 15 27.58 -5.29 9.66
CA VAL A 15 28.49 -5.69 8.58
C VAL A 15 29.92 -5.29 8.95
N ARG A 16 30.80 -6.28 9.08
CA ARG A 16 32.22 -6.06 9.31
C ARG A 16 32.80 -5.14 8.22
N GLY A 17 33.35 -4.00 8.62
CA GLY A 17 33.88 -2.98 7.72
C GLY A 17 32.97 -1.75 7.54
N ILE A 18 31.72 -1.81 8.02
CA ILE A 18 30.80 -0.67 8.05
C ILE A 18 30.81 -0.05 9.46
N GLY A 19 31.40 1.13 9.56
CA GLY A 19 31.31 1.96 10.76
C GLY A 19 30.06 2.84 10.77
N PRO A 20 29.76 3.50 11.92
CA PRO A 20 28.60 4.38 12.05
C PRO A 20 28.52 5.49 11.00
N VAL A 21 29.67 6.08 10.64
CA VAL A 21 29.78 7.12 9.61
C VAL A 21 29.51 6.56 8.20
N THR A 22 30.00 5.35 7.92
CA THR A 22 29.78 4.69 6.63
C THR A 22 28.31 4.30 6.48
N ALA A 23 27.69 3.77 7.53
CA ALA A 23 26.26 3.43 7.53
C ALA A 23 25.37 4.65 7.26
N GLU A 24 25.67 5.80 7.87
CA GLU A 24 24.94 7.05 7.59
C GLU A 24 25.06 7.47 6.12
N ARG A 25 26.27 7.40 5.56
CA ARG A 25 26.50 7.75 4.15
C ARG A 25 25.79 6.80 3.19
N ILE A 26 25.70 5.52 3.53
CA ILE A 26 24.93 4.52 2.77
C ILE A 26 23.45 4.90 2.74
N ILE A 27 22.87 5.24 3.90
CA ILE A 27 21.46 5.67 3.99
C ILE A 27 21.24 6.98 3.23
N SER A 28 22.15 7.96 3.35
CA SER A 28 22.05 9.21 2.59
C SER A 28 22.13 8.98 1.09
N TYR A 29 23.05 8.14 0.62
CA TYR A 29 23.15 7.78 -0.80
C TYR A 29 21.86 7.11 -1.28
N ARG A 30 21.33 6.16 -0.50
CA ARG A 30 20.05 5.49 -0.78
C ARG A 30 18.92 6.49 -0.98
N GLN A 31 18.79 7.46 -0.07
CA GLN A 31 17.73 8.48 -0.12
C GLN A 31 17.88 9.42 -1.33
N GLN A 32 19.11 9.75 -1.72
CA GLN A 32 19.39 10.65 -2.84
C GLN A 32 19.23 9.98 -4.21
N ASN A 33 19.51 8.68 -4.30
CA ASN A 33 19.51 7.92 -5.55
C ASN A 33 18.29 7.00 -5.69
N ASN A 34 17.31 7.12 -4.79
CA ASN A 34 16.09 6.31 -4.78
C ASN A 34 16.36 4.80 -4.68
N GLY A 35 17.35 4.43 -3.88
CA GLY A 35 17.82 3.05 -3.71
C GLY A 35 19.20 2.79 -4.31
N PHE A 36 19.61 1.52 -4.24
CA PHE A 36 20.73 0.93 -4.93
C PHE A 36 20.20 -0.09 -5.93
N THR A 37 20.71 -0.05 -7.16
CA THR A 37 20.37 -0.99 -8.23
C THR A 37 21.41 -2.09 -8.38
N GLU A 38 22.66 -1.79 -8.01
CA GLU A 38 23.78 -2.74 -8.00
C GLU A 38 24.71 -2.47 -6.79
N LEU A 39 25.40 -3.52 -6.31
CA LEU A 39 26.24 -3.39 -5.10
C LEU A 39 27.43 -2.46 -5.37
N ASP A 40 27.90 -2.41 -6.62
CA ASP A 40 29.04 -1.58 -7.01
C ASP A 40 28.79 -0.07 -6.82
N GLU A 41 27.54 0.37 -6.76
CA GLU A 41 27.18 1.76 -6.42
C GLU A 41 27.67 2.18 -5.02
N LEU A 42 27.94 1.24 -4.12
CA LEU A 42 28.58 1.52 -2.84
C LEU A 42 29.92 2.25 -3.00
N LYS A 43 30.64 2.03 -4.11
CA LYS A 43 31.91 2.70 -4.41
C LYS A 43 31.76 4.19 -4.71
N ASN A 44 30.55 4.65 -5.03
CA ASN A 44 30.25 6.07 -5.20
C ASN A 44 30.21 6.81 -3.85
N ILE A 45 30.16 6.07 -2.74
CA ILE A 45 30.09 6.64 -1.41
C ILE A 45 31.49 6.96 -0.90
N LYS A 46 31.68 8.23 -0.51
CA LYS A 46 32.94 8.69 0.08
C LYS A 46 33.33 7.83 1.29
N GLY A 47 34.49 7.18 1.22
CA GLY A 47 35.02 6.30 2.28
C GLY A 47 34.82 4.81 2.02
N ILE A 48 34.17 4.42 0.93
CA ILE A 48 34.10 3.04 0.45
C ILE A 48 34.96 2.94 -0.82
N GLY A 49 36.22 2.54 -0.66
CA GLY A 49 37.10 2.19 -1.79
C GLY A 49 37.05 0.68 -2.07
N ASP A 50 37.81 0.20 -3.06
CA ASP A 50 37.80 -1.22 -3.45
C ASP A 50 38.13 -2.19 -2.30
N ALA A 51 39.05 -1.82 -1.41
CA ALA A 51 39.38 -2.62 -0.23
C ALA A 51 38.19 -2.73 0.74
N THR A 52 37.58 -1.60 1.10
CA THR A 52 36.40 -1.57 1.96
C THR A 52 35.21 -2.28 1.32
N PHE A 53 35.01 -2.09 0.01
CA PHE A 53 33.95 -2.74 -0.74
C PHE A 53 34.10 -4.27 -0.72
N ALA A 54 35.32 -4.77 -0.94
CA ALA A 54 35.59 -6.21 -0.89
C ALA A 54 35.24 -6.83 0.48
N ASP A 55 35.50 -6.10 1.57
CA ASP A 55 35.19 -6.55 2.93
C ASP A 55 33.68 -6.57 3.21
N ILE A 56 32.94 -5.56 2.74
CA ILE A 56 31.51 -5.40 3.08
C ILE A 56 30.57 -6.13 2.12
N ARG A 57 30.94 -6.30 0.83
CA ARG A 57 30.05 -6.85 -0.20
C ARG A 57 29.55 -8.25 0.11
N SER A 58 30.34 -9.05 0.85
CA SER A 58 29.95 -10.42 1.20
C SER A 58 28.88 -10.47 2.31
N GLY A 59 28.71 -9.39 3.05
CA GLY A 59 27.69 -9.26 4.09
C GLY A 59 26.41 -8.60 3.60
N LEU A 60 26.43 -8.00 2.41
CA LEU A 60 25.35 -7.24 1.82
C LEU A 60 24.69 -8.01 0.67
N ASP A 61 23.42 -7.72 0.44
CA ASP A 61 22.69 -8.22 -0.70
C ASP A 61 21.86 -7.09 -1.31
N LEU A 62 21.57 -7.26 -2.60
CA LEU A 62 20.49 -6.59 -3.32
C LEU A 62 19.46 -7.63 -3.67
N SER A 63 19.01 -8.37 -2.65
CA SER A 63 17.82 -9.18 -2.79
C SER A 63 16.68 -8.22 -3.06
N SER A 64 16.38 -8.04 -4.34
CA SER A 64 15.08 -7.61 -4.81
C SER A 64 14.08 -8.71 -4.46
N ASP A 65 13.87 -8.98 -3.17
CA ASP A 65 12.58 -9.48 -2.76
C ASP A 65 11.64 -8.32 -3.07
N LYS A 66 10.87 -8.50 -4.15
CA LYS A 66 9.74 -7.64 -4.48
C LYS A 66 8.78 -7.65 -3.29
N VAL A 67 8.98 -6.74 -2.36
CA VAL A 67 8.00 -6.21 -1.40
C VAL A 67 8.65 -4.99 -0.74
N SER A 68 8.51 -3.82 -1.35
CA SER A 68 7.45 -2.85 -1.01
C SER A 68 7.60 -2.27 0.40
N GLU A 69 8.47 -1.25 0.51
CA GLU A 69 8.35 -0.19 1.52
C GLU A 69 7.82 1.09 0.84
N THR A 70 6.77 0.90 0.04
CA THR A 70 5.60 1.77 0.05
C THR A 70 4.54 0.90 0.70
N GLU A 71 3.80 1.44 1.66
CA GLU A 71 2.69 0.76 2.35
C GLU A 71 1.90 -0.08 1.34
N LYS A 72 2.08 -1.41 1.35
CA LYS A 72 1.12 -2.29 0.71
C LYS A 72 -0.14 -2.13 1.53
N THR A 73 -1.10 -1.38 1.01
CA THR A 73 -2.48 -1.57 1.37
C THR A 73 -2.79 -3.03 1.03
N GLU A 74 -2.76 -3.91 2.04
CA GLU A 74 -3.50 -5.16 1.93
C GLU A 74 -4.90 -4.78 1.50
N GLY A 75 -5.35 -5.34 0.38
CA GLY A 75 -6.65 -5.00 -0.19
C GLY A 75 -7.70 -5.10 0.91
N VAL A 76 -8.48 -4.04 1.05
CA VAL A 76 -9.54 -3.97 2.05
C VAL A 76 -10.72 -4.73 1.48
N GLU A 77 -11.11 -5.82 2.14
CA GLU A 77 -12.33 -6.53 1.82
C GLU A 77 -13.52 -5.67 2.25
N ILE A 78 -14.34 -5.31 1.27
CA ILE A 78 -15.57 -4.57 1.48
C ILE A 78 -16.72 -5.54 1.34
N GLU A 79 -17.50 -5.66 2.41
CA GLU A 79 -18.70 -6.49 2.48
C GLU A 79 -19.95 -5.61 2.59
N PHE A 80 -20.99 -5.98 1.85
CA PHE A 80 -22.30 -5.37 1.94
C PHE A 80 -23.40 -6.44 1.91
N ASP A 81 -24.16 -6.51 2.99
CA ASP A 81 -25.33 -7.39 3.14
C ASP A 81 -26.62 -6.56 2.99
N PRO A 82 -27.31 -6.62 1.83
CA PRO A 82 -28.55 -5.88 1.59
C PRO A 82 -29.68 -6.24 2.58
N ASP A 83 -29.72 -7.49 3.06
CA ASP A 83 -30.80 -7.97 3.92
C ASP A 83 -30.71 -7.35 5.32
N GLN A 84 -29.50 -7.05 5.80
CA GLN A 84 -29.28 -6.38 7.10
C GLN A 84 -29.86 -4.96 7.15
N VAL A 85 -29.99 -4.32 5.99
CA VAL A 85 -30.50 -2.95 5.86
C VAL A 85 -31.88 -2.89 5.20
N GLY A 86 -32.50 -4.04 4.94
CA GLY A 86 -33.84 -4.14 4.37
C GLY A 86 -33.94 -3.67 2.92
N ILE A 87 -32.86 -3.79 2.15
CA ILE A 87 -32.81 -3.46 0.73
C ILE A 87 -33.16 -4.71 -0.07
N GLU A 88 -34.10 -4.60 -1.02
CA GLU A 88 -34.46 -5.70 -1.90
C GLU A 88 -33.32 -5.95 -2.90
N GLN A 89 -32.63 -7.09 -2.74
CA GLN A 89 -31.56 -7.65 -3.59
C GLN A 89 -31.17 -6.79 -4.82
N PRO A 90 -30.24 -5.83 -4.65
CA PRO A 90 -29.88 -4.92 -5.72
C PRO A 90 -29.24 -5.67 -6.90
N SER A 91 -29.28 -5.07 -8.09
CA SER A 91 -28.68 -5.61 -9.31
C SER A 91 -27.22 -5.18 -9.50
N GLU A 92 -26.85 -4.02 -8.95
CA GLU A 92 -25.49 -3.50 -8.91
C GLU A 92 -25.18 -2.83 -7.57
N VAL A 93 -23.93 -2.96 -7.13
CA VAL A 93 -23.40 -2.30 -5.93
C VAL A 93 -22.00 -1.82 -6.22
N HIS A 94 -21.69 -0.56 -5.91
CA HIS A 94 -20.34 0.02 -6.06
C HIS A 94 -20.05 1.04 -4.97
N LEU A 95 -18.75 1.33 -4.81
CA LEU A 95 -18.29 2.36 -3.90
C LEU A 95 -18.18 3.70 -4.59
N VAL A 96 -18.54 4.75 -3.86
CA VAL A 96 -18.39 6.14 -4.28
C VAL A 96 -17.78 6.92 -3.12
N GLY A 97 -16.66 7.59 -3.35
CA GLY A 97 -15.88 8.20 -2.28
C GLY A 97 -14.61 8.88 -2.77
N ASP A 98 -13.64 9.07 -1.89
CA ASP A 98 -12.39 9.76 -2.24
C ASP A 98 -11.64 9.05 -3.37
N MET A 99 -11.77 7.72 -3.46
CA MET A 99 -11.09 6.88 -4.46
C MET A 99 -11.57 7.11 -5.91
N ASN A 100 -12.74 7.73 -6.09
CA ASN A 100 -13.32 8.08 -7.39
C ASN A 100 -13.85 9.52 -7.43
N GLU A 101 -13.28 10.41 -6.61
CA GLU A 101 -13.65 11.83 -6.55
C GLU A 101 -15.16 12.07 -6.28
N TRP A 102 -15.79 11.20 -5.49
CA TRP A 102 -17.24 11.25 -5.21
C TRP A 102 -18.11 11.21 -6.47
N ASN A 103 -17.63 10.55 -7.54
CA ASN A 103 -18.34 10.40 -8.80
C ASN A 103 -19.24 9.15 -8.80
N PRO A 104 -20.57 9.29 -8.70
CA PRO A 104 -21.49 8.15 -8.60
C PRO A 104 -21.63 7.35 -9.90
N ALA A 105 -21.25 7.94 -11.04
CA ALA A 105 -21.24 7.26 -12.33
C ALA A 105 -19.98 6.40 -12.55
N ASP A 106 -18.96 6.55 -11.70
CA ASP A 106 -17.74 5.75 -11.77
C ASP A 106 -17.91 4.42 -11.04
N LYS A 107 -18.05 3.35 -11.83
CA LYS A 107 -18.26 1.97 -11.35
C LYS A 107 -16.95 1.19 -11.18
N THR A 108 -15.80 1.84 -11.19
CA THR A 108 -14.49 1.19 -11.01
C THR A 108 -14.44 0.34 -9.74
N TYR A 109 -15.09 0.78 -8.68
CA TYR A 109 -15.13 0.12 -7.37
C TYR A 109 -16.42 -0.70 -7.17
N SER A 110 -16.80 -1.51 -8.16
CA SER A 110 -17.99 -2.38 -8.09
C SER A 110 -17.77 -3.62 -7.22
N LEU A 111 -18.74 -3.96 -6.39
CA LEU A 111 -18.77 -5.20 -5.62
C LEU A 111 -19.31 -6.35 -6.49
N LYS A 112 -19.07 -7.59 -6.07
CA LYS A 112 -19.64 -8.79 -6.70
C LYS A 112 -20.54 -9.51 -5.73
N LYS A 113 -21.73 -9.87 -6.21
CA LYS A 113 -22.67 -10.69 -5.44
C LYS A 113 -22.16 -12.13 -5.36
N ASP A 114 -22.03 -12.61 -4.14
CA ASP A 114 -21.71 -14.00 -3.83
C ASP A 114 -22.97 -14.88 -3.83
N SER A 115 -22.79 -16.20 -3.81
CA SER A 115 -23.85 -17.20 -3.78
C SER A 115 -24.78 -17.07 -2.56
N ASP A 116 -24.28 -16.51 -1.46
CA ASP A 116 -25.05 -16.26 -0.24
C ASP A 116 -25.84 -14.93 -0.28
N GLY A 117 -25.80 -14.20 -1.40
CA GLY A 117 -26.52 -12.93 -1.59
C GLY A 117 -25.78 -11.69 -1.08
N ILE A 118 -24.63 -11.89 -0.42
CA ILE A 118 -23.77 -10.82 0.11
C ILE A 118 -22.86 -10.29 -1.00
N TRP A 119 -22.67 -8.99 -1.05
CA TRP A 119 -21.79 -8.32 -2.00
C TRP A 119 -20.40 -8.15 -1.41
N ARG A 120 -19.37 -8.58 -2.15
CA ARG A 120 -17.98 -8.51 -1.71
C ARG A 120 -17.06 -8.09 -2.84
N ASN A 121 -16.03 -7.33 -2.52
CA ASN A 121 -14.83 -7.20 -3.35
C ASN A 121 -13.67 -6.69 -2.52
N GLU A 122 -12.45 -6.91 -3.02
CA GLU A 122 -11.22 -6.45 -2.39
C GLU A 122 -10.67 -5.26 -3.18
N PHE A 123 -10.39 -4.15 -2.49
CA PHE A 123 -9.87 -2.93 -3.10
C PHE A 123 -8.61 -2.43 -2.39
N GLU A 124 -7.63 -1.96 -3.15
CA GLU A 124 -6.50 -1.23 -2.60
C GLU A 124 -6.94 0.21 -2.27
N LEU A 125 -7.35 0.45 -1.01
CA LEU A 125 -7.79 1.75 -0.51
C LEU A 125 -6.87 2.23 0.60
N ASP A 126 -6.54 3.52 0.58
CA ASP A 126 -5.67 4.12 1.60
C ASP A 126 -6.40 4.20 2.96
N PRO A 127 -5.69 4.01 4.09
CA PRO A 127 -6.30 4.20 5.40
C PRO A 127 -6.79 5.63 5.59
N GLY A 128 -8.06 5.73 5.95
CA GLY A 128 -8.77 6.99 6.09
C GLY A 128 -9.54 7.45 4.86
N THR A 129 -9.46 6.74 3.73
CA THR A 129 -10.36 6.93 2.59
C THR A 129 -11.81 6.85 3.06
N GLU A 130 -12.58 7.88 2.74
CA GLU A 130 -14.02 7.92 2.98
C GLU A 130 -14.79 7.44 1.76
N TYR A 131 -15.85 6.67 1.98
CA TYR A 131 -16.68 6.14 0.92
C TYR A 131 -18.12 5.90 1.36
N LYS A 132 -18.99 5.72 0.37
CA LYS A 132 -20.37 5.26 0.50
C LYS A 132 -20.59 4.09 -0.42
N ILE A 133 -21.54 3.25 -0.04
CA ILE A 133 -22.04 2.16 -0.88
C ILE A 133 -23.26 2.69 -1.62
N MET A 134 -23.24 2.60 -2.95
CA MET A 134 -24.34 2.93 -3.84
C MET A 134 -24.83 1.65 -4.52
N TYR A 135 -26.13 1.56 -4.79
CA TYR A 135 -26.73 0.40 -5.43
C TYR A 135 -27.83 0.80 -6.39
N ASP A 136 -27.90 0.18 -7.58
CA ASP A 136 -28.91 0.45 -8.62
C ASP A 136 -29.14 1.94 -8.98
N SER A 137 -28.14 2.80 -8.74
CA SER A 137 -28.21 4.23 -9.06
C SER A 137 -26.83 4.79 -9.39
N THR A 138 -26.81 5.91 -10.10
CA THR A 138 -25.61 6.69 -10.42
C THR A 138 -25.83 8.17 -10.16
N ASP A 139 -26.85 8.52 -9.36
CA ASP A 139 -27.24 9.89 -9.06
C ASP A 139 -27.41 10.06 -7.54
N TRP A 140 -26.99 11.21 -7.02
CA TRP A 140 -27.12 11.54 -5.61
C TRP A 140 -28.54 11.97 -5.24
N ASP A 141 -29.34 12.43 -6.20
CA ASP A 141 -30.72 12.90 -5.96
C ASP A 141 -31.71 11.75 -5.71
N GLU A 142 -31.29 10.50 -5.91
CA GLU A 142 -32.09 9.30 -5.65
C GLU A 142 -31.79 8.73 -4.25
N ASP A 143 -32.30 9.39 -3.21
CA ASP A 143 -32.14 9.05 -1.78
C ASP A 143 -32.39 7.57 -1.41
N LYS A 144 -33.07 6.81 -2.27
CA LYS A 144 -33.46 5.41 -2.01
C LYS A 144 -32.36 4.40 -2.31
N HIS A 145 -31.23 4.84 -2.85
CA HIS A 145 -30.23 3.96 -3.49
C HIS A 145 -28.81 4.14 -2.92
N ILE A 146 -28.70 4.88 -1.81
CA ILE A 146 -27.45 5.19 -1.11
C ILE A 146 -27.48 4.47 0.25
N GLY A 147 -26.44 3.70 0.55
CA GLY A 147 -26.29 2.96 1.81
C GLY A 147 -26.26 3.85 3.06
N PHE A 148 -26.28 3.20 4.23
CA PHE A 148 -26.39 3.75 5.61
C PHE A 148 -26.55 5.28 5.70
N TYR A 149 -27.79 5.74 5.48
CA TYR A 149 -28.33 7.07 5.73
C TYR A 149 -27.36 8.10 6.35
N GLY A 150 -26.56 8.74 5.49
CA GLY A 150 -25.90 10.02 5.77
C GLY A 150 -24.46 9.99 6.27
N GLU A 151 -23.94 8.85 6.76
CA GLU A 151 -22.57 8.77 7.27
C GLU A 151 -21.61 8.14 6.24
N ASN A 152 -20.44 8.75 6.08
CA ASN A 152 -19.36 8.18 5.28
C ASN A 152 -18.73 7.01 6.05
N LEU A 153 -18.53 5.89 5.37
CA LEU A 153 -17.70 4.80 5.87
C LEU A 153 -16.23 5.19 5.69
N LYS A 154 -15.37 4.71 6.58
CA LYS A 154 -13.95 5.04 6.56
C LYS A 154 -13.13 3.76 6.60
N VAL A 155 -12.11 3.72 5.74
CA VAL A 155 -11.13 2.63 5.75
C VAL A 155 -10.28 2.76 7.02
N GLU A 156 -10.38 1.78 7.91
CA GLU A 156 -9.62 1.74 9.15
C GLU A 156 -8.18 1.30 8.91
N LYS A 157 -7.24 1.80 9.74
CA LYS A 157 -5.85 1.33 9.72
C LYS A 157 -5.80 -0.11 10.25
N GLN A 158 -5.38 -1.05 9.41
CA GLN A 158 -5.01 -2.39 9.86
C GLN A 158 -3.81 -2.26 10.82
N LYS A 159 -3.92 -2.86 12.02
CA LYS A 159 -2.97 -2.71 13.14
C LYS A 159 -1.74 -3.59 13.00
#